data_AF-A0A5C8EEZ6-F1
#
_entry.id   AF-A0A5C8EEZ6-F1
#
_cell.length_a   1.000
_cell.length_b   1.000
_cell.length_c   1.000
_cell.angle_alpha   90.00
_cell.angle_beta   90.00
_cell.angle_gamma   90.00
#
_symmetry.space_group_name_H-M   'P 1'
#
loop_
_entity.id
_entity.type
_entity.pdbx_description
1 polymer ?
#
loop_
_entity_poly.entity_id
_entity_poly.type
_entity_poly.pdbx_seq_one_letter_code
_entity_poly.pdbx_strand_id
1 'polypeptide(L)'
;MERIIIKYLQLVIVSFIIRFLVLRFLLEFSIIKKFFYMREMLPCVRNWNSRIKMIYYCEIFSFIQSLLIAFYFMVFCHFISLNEFLKIFISFLLYSTFIIIEKLRFAITLTNYPTSLLLMDTFIYLFIGLLQFMAMGFILFN
;
A
#
# COMPACT_ATOMS: atom_id res chain seq x y z
N MET A 1 24.81 -0.32 13.34
CA MET A 1 23.82 -1.37 13.05
C MET A 1 22.51 -1.13 13.78
N GLU A 2 22.50 -1.03 15.11
CA GLU A 2 21.28 -0.83 15.91
C GLU A 2 20.44 0.39 15.50
N ARG A 3 21.07 1.56 15.28
CA ARG A 3 20.37 2.78 14.81
C ARG A 3 19.68 2.60 13.44
N ILE A 4 20.25 1.79 12.56
CA ILE A 4 19.67 1.52 11.22
C ILE A 4 18.44 0.64 11.35
N ILE A 5 18.52 -0.38 12.21
CA ILE A 5 17.41 -1.30 12.50
C ILE A 5 16.24 -0.54 13.15
N ILE A 6 16.52 0.34 14.11
CA ILE A 6 15.50 1.17 14.76
C ILE A 6 14.82 2.08 13.73
N LYS A 7 15.59 2.78 12.89
CA LYS A 7 15.03 3.61 11.81
C LYS A 7 14.19 2.80 10.84
N TYR A 8 14.64 1.60 10.46
CA TYR A 8 13.87 0.71 9.59
C TYR A 8 12.53 0.34 10.22
N LEU A 9 12.53 -0.10 11.47
CA LEU A 9 11.29 -0.43 12.19
C LEU A 9 10.34 0.77 12.30
N GLN A 10 10.86 1.98 12.54
CA GLN A 10 10.05 3.20 12.54
C GLN A 10 9.35 3.43 11.20
N LEU A 11 10.09 3.31 10.08
CA LEU A 11 9.51 3.45 8.74
C LEU A 11 8.44 2.40 8.47
N VAL A 12 8.67 1.14 8.88
CA VAL A 12 7.71 0.03 8.73
C VAL A 12 6.42 0.33 9.49
N ILE A 13 6.54 0.74 10.76
CA ILE A 13 5.39 1.02 11.63
C ILE A 13 4.57 2.19 11.06
N VAL A 14 5.23 3.28 10.64
CA VAL A 14 4.53 4.44 10.09
C VAL A 14 3.86 4.11 8.76
N SER A 15 4.56 3.40 7.88
CA SER A 15 3.98 2.90 6.63
C SER A 15 2.74 2.04 6.88
N PHE A 16 2.81 1.13 7.85
CA PHE A 16 1.69 0.26 8.23
C PHE A 16 0.50 1.06 8.77
N ILE A 17 0.74 1.97 9.72
CA ILE A 17 -0.30 2.80 10.34
C ILE A 17 -1.02 3.64 9.27
N ILE A 18 -0.28 4.29 8.38
CA ILE A 18 -0.87 5.11 7.31
C ILE A 18 -1.77 4.26 6.43
N ARG A 19 -1.28 3.13 5.94
CA ARG A 19 -2.10 2.24 5.10
C ARG A 19 -3.32 1.75 5.84
N PHE A 20 -3.16 1.29 7.08
CA PHE A 20 -4.26 0.77 7.88
C PHE A 20 -5.35 1.82 8.11
N LEU A 21 -4.97 3.03 8.53
CA LEU A 21 -5.90 4.12 8.78
C LEU A 21 -6.60 4.59 7.51
N VAL A 22 -5.85 4.78 6.41
CA VAL A 22 -6.41 5.25 5.14
C VAL A 22 -7.35 4.21 4.55
N LEU A 23 -6.99 2.92 4.54
CA LEU A 23 -7.89 1.86 4.08
C LEU A 23 -9.16 1.79 4.93
N ARG A 24 -9.02 1.87 6.27
CA ARG A 24 -10.17 1.85 7.17
C ARG A 24 -11.10 3.03 6.92
N PHE A 25 -10.56 4.23 6.75
CA PHE A 25 -11.30 5.45 6.42
C PHE A 25 -12.01 5.34 5.06
N LEU A 26 -11.30 4.86 4.03
CA LEU A 26 -11.90 4.66 2.70
C LEU A 26 -13.04 3.63 2.72
N LEU A 27 -12.91 2.58 3.53
CA LEU A 27 -13.98 1.62 3.76
C LEU A 27 -15.16 2.21 4.55
N GLU A 28 -15.10 3.42 5.08
CA GLU A 28 -16.30 4.04 5.69
C GLU A 28 -17.29 4.51 4.62
N PHE A 29 -16.81 4.97 3.46
CA PHE A 29 -17.65 5.48 2.38
C PHE A 29 -18.52 4.39 1.76
N SER A 30 -19.82 4.64 1.69
CA SER A 30 -20.82 3.70 1.16
C SER A 30 -20.57 3.32 -0.30
N ILE A 31 -20.03 4.24 -1.10
CA ILE A 31 -19.65 4.00 -2.51
C ILE A 31 -18.52 2.96 -2.57
N ILE A 32 -17.44 3.17 -1.81
CA ILE A 32 -16.28 2.28 -1.78
C ILE A 32 -16.69 0.91 -1.20
N LYS A 33 -17.46 0.90 -0.11
CA LYS A 33 -18.07 -0.32 0.44
C LYS A 33 -18.86 -1.05 -0.64
N LYS A 34 -19.77 -0.38 -1.34
CA LYS A 34 -20.62 -1.04 -2.34
C LYS A 34 -19.78 -1.59 -3.51
N PHE A 35 -18.69 -0.93 -3.88
CA PHE A 35 -17.75 -1.41 -4.90
C PHE A 35 -16.98 -2.67 -4.46
N PHE A 36 -16.43 -2.67 -3.24
CA PHE A 36 -15.77 -3.85 -2.65
C PHE A 36 -16.78 -4.97 -2.39
N TYR A 37 -17.90 -4.70 -1.70
CA TYR A 37 -18.92 -5.68 -1.31
C TYR A 37 -19.76 -6.24 -2.48
N MET A 38 -20.06 -5.48 -3.54
CA MET A 38 -20.86 -6.04 -4.67
C MET A 38 -20.04 -6.95 -5.59
N ARG A 39 -18.70 -6.92 -5.56
CA ARG A 39 -17.87 -7.66 -6.52
C ARG A 39 -16.76 -8.54 -5.92
N GLU A 40 -16.38 -8.37 -4.65
CA GLU A 40 -15.52 -9.32 -3.92
C GLU A 40 -16.27 -10.52 -3.33
N MET A 41 -17.57 -10.68 -3.61
CA MET A 41 -18.12 -12.04 -3.62
C MET A 41 -17.57 -12.81 -4.82
N LEU A 42 -16.27 -13.12 -4.79
CA LEU A 42 -15.86 -14.51 -4.97
C LEU A 42 -16.84 -15.36 -4.15
N PRO A 43 -17.42 -16.43 -4.70
CA PRO A 43 -18.57 -17.16 -4.12
C PRO A 43 -18.39 -17.65 -2.65
N CYS A 44 -17.21 -17.47 -2.05
CA CYS A 44 -16.83 -17.89 -0.71
C CYS A 44 -16.96 -16.81 0.41
N VAL A 45 -17.22 -15.53 0.12
CA VAL A 45 -17.21 -14.44 1.14
C VAL A 45 -18.60 -14.09 1.71
N ARG A 46 -19.60 -14.98 1.55
CA ARG A 46 -20.93 -14.79 2.17
C ARG A 46 -20.93 -14.96 3.69
N ASN A 47 -19.96 -15.66 4.27
CA ASN A 47 -19.94 -15.99 5.69
C ASN A 47 -19.21 -14.94 6.55
N TRP A 48 -19.71 -14.71 7.76
CA TRP A 48 -19.07 -13.82 8.74
C TRP A 48 -17.62 -14.27 9.08
N ASN A 49 -17.37 -15.59 9.08
CA ASN A 49 -16.02 -16.16 9.19
C ASN A 49 -15.08 -15.81 8.03
N SER A 50 -15.59 -15.65 6.79
CA SER A 50 -14.74 -15.22 5.68
C SER A 50 -14.45 -13.72 5.71
N ARG A 51 -15.31 -12.91 6.34
CA ARG A 51 -15.03 -11.48 6.62
C ARG A 51 -13.91 -11.30 7.63
N ILE A 52 -13.90 -12.07 8.72
CA ILE A 52 -12.82 -12.04 9.73
C ILE A 52 -11.49 -12.50 9.11
N LYS A 53 -11.52 -13.57 8.30
CA LYS A 53 -10.35 -14.01 7.53
C LYS A 53 -9.85 -12.91 6.60
N MET A 54 -10.74 -12.21 5.90
CA MET A 54 -10.37 -11.14 4.99
C MET A 54 -9.70 -9.96 5.71
N ILE A 55 -10.18 -9.57 6.91
CA ILE A 55 -9.53 -8.57 7.75
C ILE A 55 -8.11 -9.02 8.14
N TYR A 56 -7.96 -10.25 8.63
CA TYR A 56 -6.65 -10.81 8.99
C TYR A 56 -5.69 -10.90 7.79
N TYR A 57 -6.18 -11.33 6.63
CA TYR A 57 -5.40 -11.37 5.39
C TYR A 57 -4.98 -9.95 4.96
N CYS A 58 -5.88 -8.97 5.03
CA CYS A 58 -5.57 -7.57 4.75
C CYS A 58 -4.51 -7.02 5.70
N GLU A 59 -4.57 -7.34 7.00
CA GLU A 59 -3.61 -6.86 8.00
C GLU A 59 -2.22 -7.45 7.82
N ILE A 60 -2.11 -8.79 7.70
CA ILE A 60 -0.82 -9.48 7.50
C ILE A 60 -0.17 -9.02 6.20
N PHE A 61 -0.94 -8.96 5.11
CA PHE A 61 -0.43 -8.50 3.82
C PHE A 61 -0.03 -7.02 3.85
N SER A 62 -0.81 -6.17 4.54
CA SER A 62 -0.46 -4.76 4.74
C SER A 62 0.85 -4.59 5.50
N PHE A 63 1.11 -5.44 6.49
CA PHE A 63 2.37 -5.44 7.24
C PHE A 63 3.56 -5.87 6.37
N ILE A 64 3.42 -6.98 5.62
CA ILE A 64 4.47 -7.46 4.70
C ILE A 64 4.81 -6.39 3.64
N GLN A 65 3.80 -5.79 3.03
CA GLN A 65 4.03 -4.72 2.07
C GLN A 65 4.68 -3.48 2.71
N SER A 66 4.39 -3.20 3.99
CA SER A 66 5.04 -2.11 4.73
C SER A 66 6.51 -2.40 5.04
N LEU A 67 6.88 -3.68 5.25
CA LEU A 67 8.28 -4.09 5.31
C LEU A 67 9.00 -3.80 3.99
N LEU A 68 8.40 -4.25 2.88
CA LEU A 68 9.01 -4.10 1.55
C LEU A 68 9.17 -2.64 1.13
N ILE A 69 8.16 -1.79 1.35
CA ILE A 69 8.21 -0.38 0.97
C ILE A 69 9.24 0.40 1.80
N ALA A 70 9.32 0.14 3.11
CA ALA A 70 10.31 0.75 3.98
C ALA A 70 11.74 0.34 3.60
N PHE A 71 11.93 -0.93 3.23
CA PHE A 71 13.22 -1.43 2.77
C PHE A 71 13.63 -0.76 1.46
N TYR A 72 12.71 -0.73 0.49
CA TYR A 72 12.91 -0.03 -0.78
C TYR A 72 13.30 1.43 -0.57
N PHE A 73 12.55 2.16 0.26
CA PHE A 73 12.78 3.58 0.51
C PHE A 73 14.14 3.84 1.19
N MET A 74 14.49 3.01 2.19
CA MET A 74 15.77 3.14 2.88
C MET A 74 16.95 2.89 1.95
N VAL A 75 16.89 1.81 1.15
CA VAL A 75 17.92 1.48 0.15
C VAL A 75 18.04 2.60 -0.87
N PHE A 76 16.91 3.06 -1.42
CA PHE A 76 16.88 4.15 -2.40
C PHE A 76 17.52 5.43 -1.85
N CYS A 77 17.13 5.85 -0.64
CA CYS A 77 17.65 7.07 -0.02
C CYS A 77 19.14 6.98 0.34
N HIS A 78 19.64 5.78 0.64
CA HIS A 78 21.03 5.53 0.96
C HIS A 78 21.95 5.69 -0.25
N PHE A 79 21.56 5.14 -1.41
CA PHE A 79 22.43 5.12 -2.59
C PHE A 79 22.34 6.37 -3.46
N ILE A 80 21.25 7.13 -3.39
CA ILE A 80 21.00 8.24 -4.31
C ILE A 80 21.35 9.57 -3.66
N SER A 81 22.31 10.29 -4.23
CA SER A 81 22.75 11.62 -3.81
C SER A 81 21.93 12.71 -4.50
N LEU A 82 20.65 12.80 -4.17
CA LEU A 82 19.74 13.87 -4.60
C LEU A 82 19.27 14.70 -3.40
N ASN A 83 18.67 15.86 -3.67
CA ASN A 83 17.94 16.63 -2.64
C ASN A 83 16.83 15.77 -2.02
N GLU A 84 16.60 15.94 -0.73
CA GLU A 84 15.68 15.11 0.08
C GLU A 84 14.28 15.04 -0.51
N PHE A 85 13.70 16.18 -0.90
CA PHE A 85 12.40 16.24 -1.54
C PHE A 85 12.37 15.47 -2.88
N LEU A 86 13.43 15.59 -3.68
CA LEU A 86 13.55 14.85 -4.95
C LEU A 86 13.70 13.35 -4.72
N LYS A 87 14.38 12.92 -3.64
CA LYS A 87 14.46 11.51 -3.28
C LYS A 87 13.06 10.93 -3.02
N ILE A 88 12.24 11.63 -2.22
CA ILE A 88 10.87 11.20 -1.92
C ILE A 88 10.06 11.07 -3.21
N PHE A 89 10.09 12.09 -4.06
CA PHE A 89 9.29 12.14 -5.27
C PHE A 89 9.68 11.05 -6.27
N ILE A 90 10.98 10.88 -6.54
CA ILE A 90 11.47 9.88 -7.49
C ILE A 90 11.26 8.47 -6.96
N SER A 91 11.48 8.25 -5.65
CA SER A 91 11.23 6.96 -5.02
C SER A 91 9.76 6.58 -5.10
N PHE A 92 8.84 7.53 -4.86
CA PHE A 92 7.42 7.33 -5.05
C PHE A 92 7.07 6.99 -6.50
N LEU A 93 7.61 7.73 -7.49
CA LEU A 93 7.33 7.47 -8.90
C LEU A 93 7.79 6.07 -9.32
N LEU A 94 8.99 5.65 -8.92
CA LEU A 94 9.49 4.32 -9.22
C LEU A 94 8.69 3.22 -8.51
N TYR A 95 8.25 3.44 -7.27
CA TYR A 95 7.38 2.49 -6.58
C TYR A 95 5.98 2.44 -7.20
N SER A 96 5.49 3.58 -7.71
CA SER A 96 4.18 3.69 -8.36
C SER A 96 4.09 2.85 -9.64
N THR A 97 5.17 2.76 -10.42
CA THR A 97 5.20 1.88 -11.60
C THR A 97 5.10 0.42 -11.19
N PHE A 98 5.74 0.02 -10.09
CA PHE A 98 5.63 -1.33 -9.54
C PHE A 98 4.19 -1.65 -9.11
N ILE A 99 3.50 -0.73 -8.41
CA ILE A 99 2.09 -0.88 -8.04
C ILE A 99 1.21 -1.10 -9.28
N ILE A 100 1.39 -0.26 -10.31
CA ILE A 100 0.59 -0.33 -11.54
C ILE A 100 0.81 -1.67 -12.24
N ILE A 101 2.06 -2.10 -12.38
CA ILE A 101 2.41 -3.38 -13.04
C ILE A 101 1.82 -4.57 -12.27
N GLU A 102 1.91 -4.57 -10.94
CA GLU A 102 1.36 -5.64 -10.10
C GLU A 102 -0.16 -5.74 -10.27
N LYS A 103 -0.87 -4.60 -10.24
CA LYS A 103 -2.33 -4.56 -10.43
C LYS A 103 -2.74 -4.97 -11.84
N LEU A 104 -2.00 -4.55 -12.86
CA LEU A 104 -2.25 -4.95 -14.23
C LEU A 104 -2.04 -6.46 -14.42
N ARG A 105 -0.97 -7.02 -13.86
CA ARG A 105 -0.72 -8.48 -13.84
C ARG A 105 -1.86 -9.22 -13.17
N PHE A 106 -2.33 -8.75 -12.01
CA PHE A 106 -3.44 -9.35 -11.29
C PHE A 106 -4.74 -9.36 -12.12
N ALA A 107 -5.04 -8.25 -12.80
CA ALA A 107 -6.19 -8.15 -13.67
C ALA A 107 -6.10 -9.05 -14.91
N ILE A 108 -4.90 -9.25 -15.48
CA ILE A 108 -4.72 -10.20 -16.59
C ILE A 108 -4.92 -11.64 -16.11
N THR A 109 -4.41 -11.99 -14.93
CA THR A 109 -4.59 -13.35 -14.37
C THR A 109 -6.03 -13.67 -14.00
N LEU A 110 -6.80 -12.67 -13.56
CA LEU A 110 -8.23 -12.77 -13.31
C LEU A 110 -8.96 -12.29 -14.55
N THR A 111 -9.11 -13.17 -15.54
CA THR A 111 -9.69 -12.89 -16.87
C THR A 111 -11.02 -12.10 -16.90
N ASN A 112 -11.75 -12.03 -15.77
CA ASN A 112 -12.98 -11.26 -15.60
C ASN A 112 -12.85 -10.02 -14.68
N TYR A 113 -11.64 -9.50 -14.47
CA TYR A 113 -11.41 -8.37 -13.57
C TYR A 113 -11.86 -7.04 -14.22
N PRO A 114 -12.85 -6.34 -13.64
CA PRO A 114 -13.43 -5.18 -14.29
C PRO A 114 -12.49 -3.97 -14.29
N THR A 115 -12.39 -3.29 -15.43
CA THR A 115 -11.53 -2.12 -15.63
C THR A 115 -11.80 -0.99 -14.64
N SER A 116 -13.05 -0.77 -14.25
CA SER A 116 -13.41 0.23 -13.23
C SER A 116 -12.85 -0.09 -11.84
N LEU A 117 -12.76 -1.37 -11.48
CA LEU A 117 -12.17 -1.82 -10.22
C LEU A 117 -10.65 -1.72 -10.27
N LEU A 118 -10.03 -2.07 -11.40
CA LEU A 118 -8.60 -1.85 -11.63
C LEU A 118 -8.22 -0.40 -11.39
N LEU A 119 -8.94 0.53 -12.02
CA LEU A 119 -8.66 1.95 -11.88
C LEU A 119 -8.84 2.40 -10.43
N MET A 120 -9.97 2.07 -9.81
CA MET A 120 -10.24 2.47 -8.43
C MET A 120 -9.20 1.93 -7.44
N ASP A 121 -8.89 0.64 -7.50
CA ASP A 121 -7.86 0.02 -6.66
C ASP A 121 -6.49 0.64 -6.89
N THR A 122 -6.11 0.86 -8.16
CA THR A 122 -4.83 1.48 -8.48
C THR A 122 -4.75 2.89 -7.91
N PHE A 123 -5.80 3.71 -8.06
CA PHE A 123 -5.85 5.06 -7.49
C PHE A 123 -5.73 5.05 -5.95
N ILE A 124 -6.45 4.15 -5.28
CA ILE A 124 -6.39 4.03 -3.81
C ILE A 124 -4.97 3.67 -3.36
N TYR A 125 -4.35 2.68 -4.00
CA TYR A 125 -2.99 2.25 -3.63
C TYR A 125 -1.92 3.30 -3.95
N LEU A 126 -2.08 4.05 -5.04
CA LEU A 126 -1.21 5.19 -5.37
C LEU A 126 -1.33 6.31 -4.34
N PHE A 127 -2.57 6.64 -3.93
CA PHE A 127 -2.81 7.66 -2.91
C PHE A 127 -2.22 7.27 -1.55
N ILE A 128 -2.42 6.01 -1.13
CA ILE A 128 -1.80 5.47 0.09
C ILE A 128 -0.27 5.53 -0.01
N GLY A 129 0.29 5.09 -1.14
CA GLY A 129 1.73 5.13 -1.38
C GLY A 129 2.30 6.55 -1.22
N LEU A 130 1.66 7.54 -1.83
CA LEU A 130 2.07 8.94 -1.73
C LEU A 130 2.16 9.41 -0.27
N LEU A 131 1.14 9.13 0.53
CA LEU A 131 1.14 9.46 1.97
C LEU A 131 2.25 8.74 2.73
N GLN A 132 2.47 7.45 2.44
CA GLN A 132 3.54 6.66 3.06
C GLN A 132 4.92 7.26 2.75
N PHE A 133 5.21 7.59 1.48
CA PHE A 133 6.50 8.17 1.09
C PHE A 133 6.74 9.54 1.71
N MET A 134 5.72 10.40 1.79
CA MET A 134 5.84 11.68 2.48
C MET A 134 6.21 11.50 3.96
N ALA A 135 5.47 10.66 4.68
CA ALA A 135 5.70 10.42 6.10
C ALA A 135 7.06 9.75 6.38
N MET A 136 7.44 8.76 5.56
CA MET A 136 8.74 8.12 5.64
C MET A 136 9.88 9.13 5.38
N GLY A 137 9.70 10.02 4.41
CA GLY A 137 10.63 11.12 4.16
C GLY A 137 10.80 12.04 5.36
N PHE A 138 9.70 12.47 5.99
CA PHE A 138 9.76 13.29 7.20
C PHE A 138 10.51 12.61 8.36
N ILE A 139 10.45 11.28 8.49
CA ILE A 139 11.15 10.53 9.55
C ILE A 139 12.63 10.35 9.23
N LEU A 140 12.98 10.21 7.94
CA LEU A 140 14.35 9.91 7.53
C LEU A 140 15.24 11.15 7.47
N PHE A 141 14.65 12.30 7.12
CA PHE A 141 15.35 13.57 6.89
C PHE A 141 15.24 14.58 8.04
N ASN A 142 14.31 14.40 8.98
CA ASN A 142 14.38 15.06 10.29
C ASN A 142 15.22 14.23 11.28
#